data_AF-A0A9W6VJ65-F1
#
_entry.id   AF-A0A9W6VJ65-F1
#
_cell.length_a   1.000
_cell.length_b   1.000
_cell.length_c   1.000
_cell.angle_alpha   90.00
_cell.angle_beta   90.00
_cell.angle_gamma   90.00
#
_symmetry.space_group_name_H-M   'P 1'
#
loop_
_entity.id
_entity.type
_entity.pdbx_description
1 polymer ?
#
loop_
_entity_poly.entity_id
_entity_poly.type
_entity_poly.pdbx_seq_one_letter_code
_entity_poly.pdbx_strand_id
1 'polypeptide(L)'
;MVRSVVLAWLLLNAVVLVLYTVVPVIWFNDGHRAVAGMPVMLLWFTILPVAVPGVMALFYLWDRRLMARLRRRAPRNGGEDR
;
A
#
# COMPACT_ATOMS: atom_id res chain seq x y z
N MET A 1 -5.83 -12.62 -14.66
CA MET A 1 -4.67 -12.53 -13.75
C MET A 1 -3.89 -11.24 -13.95
N VAL A 2 -3.36 -10.99 -15.16
CA VAL A 2 -2.57 -9.77 -15.48
C VAL A 2 -3.33 -8.48 -15.14
N ARG A 3 -4.61 -8.36 -15.50
CA ARG A 3 -5.42 -7.16 -15.19
C ARG A 3 -5.51 -6.84 -13.70
N SER A 4 -5.57 -7.86 -12.84
CA SER A 4 -5.64 -7.69 -11.37
C SER A 4 -4.29 -7.25 -10.80
N VAL A 5 -3.19 -7.79 -11.33
CA VAL A 5 -1.83 -7.40 -10.94
C VAL A 5 -1.55 -5.95 -11.34
N VAL A 6 -1.93 -5.55 -12.55
CA VAL A 6 -1.79 -4.17 -13.03
C VAL A 6 -2.62 -3.21 -12.18
N LEU A 7 -3.85 -3.59 -11.81
CA LEU A 7 -4.69 -2.78 -10.92
C LEU A 7 -4.07 -2.62 -9.52
N ALA A 8 -3.56 -3.70 -8.94
CA ALA A 8 -2.89 -3.66 -7.63
C ALA A 8 -1.63 -2.77 -7.66
N TRP A 9 -0.86 -2.84 -8.75
CA TRP A 9 0.30 -1.99 -8.97
C TRP A 9 -0.11 -0.52 -9.14
N LEU A 10 -1.12 -0.21 -9.95
CA LEU A 10 -1.63 1.15 -10.13
C LEU A 10 -2.14 1.73 -8.81
N LEU A 11 -2.84 0.92 -8.01
CA LEU A 11 -3.40 1.34 -6.73
C LEU A 11 -2.30 1.60 -5.70
N LEU A 12 -1.25 0.76 -5.68
CA LEU A 12 -0.05 1.01 -4.87
C LEU A 12 0.62 2.34 -5.25
N ASN A 13 0.81 2.59 -6.56
CA ASN A 13 1.39 3.84 -7.05
C ASN A 13 0.53 5.05 -6.66
N ALA A 14 -0.80 4.94 -6.80
CA ALA A 14 -1.72 6.00 -6.41
C ALA A 14 -1.62 6.31 -4.91
N VAL A 15 -1.56 5.28 -4.05
CA VAL A 15 -1.39 5.46 -2.60
C VAL A 15 -0.06 6.14 -2.28
N VAL A 16 1.04 5.68 -2.89
CA VAL A 16 2.37 6.29 -2.69
C VAL A 16 2.38 7.75 -3.15
N LEU A 17 1.76 8.04 -4.30
CA LEU A 17 1.64 9.41 -4.81
C LEU A 17 0.89 10.30 -3.82
N VAL A 18 -0.25 9.86 -3.30
CA VAL A 18 -1.04 10.60 -2.30
C VAL A 18 -0.24 10.85 -1.02
N LEU A 19 0.48 9.84 -0.53
CA LEU A 19 1.37 9.97 0.64
C LEU A 19 2.45 11.03 0.42
N TYR A 20 2.94 11.17 -0.81
CA TYR A 20 4.05 12.05 -1.15
C TYR A 20 3.61 13.48 -1.49
N THR A 21 2.44 13.67 -2.12
CA THR A 21 2.04 14.97 -2.67
C THR A 21 0.85 15.59 -1.95
N VAL A 22 -0.13 14.79 -1.56
CA VAL A 22 -1.40 15.28 -1.01
C VAL A 22 -1.30 15.45 0.50
N VAL A 23 -0.78 14.43 1.21
CA VAL A 23 -0.67 14.48 2.68
C VAL A 23 0.16 15.67 3.15
N PRO A 24 1.35 15.96 2.58
CA PRO A 24 2.15 17.09 3.04
C PRO A 24 1.48 18.44 2.85
N VAL A 25 0.80 18.62 1.71
CA VAL A 25 0.14 19.88 1.37
C VAL A 25 -1.08 20.12 2.24
N ILE A 26 -1.88 19.08 2.54
CA ILE A 26 -3.10 19.26 3.35
C ILE A 26 -2.78 19.39 4.84
N TRP A 27 -1.81 18.62 5.35
CA TRP A 27 -1.58 18.50 6.79
C TRP A 27 -0.42 19.34 7.33
N PHE A 28 0.55 19.69 6.48
CA PHE A 28 1.82 20.30 6.93
C PHE A 28 2.17 21.62 6.24
N ASN A 29 1.30 22.15 5.37
CA ASN A 29 1.50 23.41 4.65
C ASN A 29 1.25 24.68 5.48
N ASP A 30 0.90 24.56 6.77
CA ASP A 30 0.61 25.72 7.64
C ASP A 30 1.86 26.56 8.00
N GLY A 31 3.09 26.08 7.71
CA GLY A 31 4.35 26.80 7.94
C GLY A 31 4.73 27.07 9.40
N HIS A 32 3.77 27.05 10.33
CA HIS A 32 3.94 27.40 11.73
C HIS A 32 4.17 26.22 12.67
N ARG A 33 3.89 24.99 12.23
CA ARG A 33 4.03 23.81 13.10
C ARG A 33 5.48 23.32 13.05
N ALA A 34 6.14 23.40 14.20
CA ALA A 34 7.45 22.80 14.45
C ALA A 34 7.31 21.67 15.48
N VAL A 35 7.94 20.53 15.22
CA VAL A 35 8.06 19.42 16.17
C VAL A 35 9.53 19.20 16.42
N ALA A 36 9.96 19.19 17.69
CA ALA A 36 11.36 19.03 18.07
C ALA A 36 12.34 20.01 17.38
N GLY A 37 11.90 21.25 17.12
CA GLY A 37 12.72 22.30 16.49
C GLY A 37 12.83 22.21 14.97
N MET A 38 12.23 21.20 14.33
CA MET A 38 12.18 21.07 12.86
C MET A 38 10.77 21.34 12.32
N PRO A 39 10.66 21.87 11.09
CA PRO A 39 9.38 21.93 10.37
C PRO A 39 8.73 20.55 10.30
N VAL A 40 7.44 20.45 10.65
CA VAL A 40 6.71 19.16 10.64
C VAL A 40 6.72 18.50 9.27
N MET A 41 6.78 19.29 8.21
CA MET A 41 6.93 18.81 6.85
C MET A 41 8.20 17.94 6.67
N LEU A 42 9.32 18.31 7.31
CA LEU A 42 10.55 17.50 7.26
C LEU A 42 10.40 16.19 8.02
N LEU A 43 9.74 16.19 9.18
CA LEU A 43 9.45 14.97 9.93
C LEU A 43 8.66 13.96 9.10
N TRP A 44 7.71 14.42 8.27
CA TRP A 44 6.95 13.55 7.37
C TRP A 44 7.86 12.83 6.36
N PHE A 45 8.85 13.54 5.81
CA PHE A 45 9.84 12.94 4.91
C PHE A 45 10.76 11.93 5.62
N THR A 46 10.97 12.06 6.92
CA THR A 46 11.70 11.06 7.72
C THR A 46 10.88 9.79 7.96
N ILE A 47 9.55 9.91 8.05
CA ILE A 47 8.63 8.78 8.24
C ILE A 47 8.37 8.01 6.93
N LEU A 48 8.36 8.71 5.80
CA LEU A 48 8.08 8.16 4.46
C LEU A 48 8.89 6.89 4.11
N PRO A 49 10.21 6.82 4.35
CA PRO A 49 11.02 5.62 4.12
C PRO A 49 10.56 4.37 4.86
N VAL A 50 9.81 4.52 5.97
CA VAL A 50 9.23 3.41 6.72
C VAL A 50 7.78 3.16 6.29
N ALA A 51 7.02 4.24 6.05
CA ALA A 51 5.62 4.14 5.64
C ALA A 51 5.47 3.45 4.28
N VAL A 52 6.31 3.76 3.29
CA VAL A 52 6.21 3.18 1.94
C VAL A 52 6.44 1.66 1.94
N PRO A 53 7.52 1.12 2.54
CA PRO A 53 7.67 -0.33 2.71
C PRO A 53 6.51 -0.95 3.52
N GLY A 54 6.01 -0.25 4.54
CA GLY A 54 4.85 -0.70 5.33
C GLY A 54 3.59 -0.88 4.46
N VAL A 55 3.30 0.08 3.59
CA VAL A 55 2.20 -0.01 2.63
C VAL A 55 2.43 -1.16 1.65
N MET A 56 3.63 -1.31 1.11
CA MET A 56 3.97 -2.43 0.23
C MET A 56 3.75 -3.79 0.91
N ALA A 57 4.19 -3.94 2.16
CA ALA A 57 4.00 -5.15 2.94
C ALA A 57 2.50 -5.44 3.17
N LEU A 58 1.70 -4.41 3.43
CA LEU A 58 0.25 -4.55 3.61
C LEU A 58 -0.43 -5.05 2.32
N PHE A 59 -0.08 -4.45 1.18
CA PHE A 59 -0.59 -4.86 -0.13
C PHE A 59 -0.17 -6.29 -0.49
N TYR A 60 1.07 -6.67 -0.18
CA TYR A 60 1.55 -8.03 -0.38
C TYR A 60 0.76 -9.06 0.45
N LEU A 61 0.53 -8.78 1.74
CA LEU A 61 -0.26 -9.65 2.61
C LEU A 61 -1.72 -9.72 2.16
N TRP A 62 -2.27 -8.61 1.67
CA TRP A 62 -3.61 -8.56 1.11
C TRP A 62 -3.75 -9.45 -0.12
N ASP A 63 -2.83 -9.32 -1.09
CA ASP A 63 -2.82 -10.14 -2.30
C ASP A 63 -2.64 -11.63 -1.96
N ARG A 64 -1.73 -11.95 -1.03
CA ARG A 64 -1.53 -13.33 -0.55
C ARG A 64 -2.79 -13.92 0.08
N ARG A 65 -3.51 -13.13 0.89
CA ARG A 65 -4.80 -13.56 1.48
C ARG A 65 -5.87 -13.76 0.42
N LEU A 66 -5.92 -12.90 -0.60
CA LEU A 66 -6.87 -13.02 -1.70
C LEU A 66 -6.59 -14.30 -2.51
N MET A 67 -5.33 -14.54 -2.89
CA MET A 67 -4.91 -15.75 -3.59
C MET A 67 -5.19 -17.02 -2.80
N ALA A 68 -4.96 -17.02 -1.48
CA ALA A 68 -5.29 -18.16 -0.61
C ALA A 68 -6.79 -18.47 -0.59
N ARG A 69 -7.66 -17.43 -0.60
CA ARG A 69 -9.12 -17.60 -0.66
C ARG A 69 -9.57 -18.16 -2.02
N LEU A 70 -8.96 -17.70 -3.11
CA LEU A 70 -9.25 -18.19 -4.46
C LEU A 70 -8.83 -19.66 -4.63
N ARG A 71 -7.66 -20.05 -4.09
CA ARG A 71 -7.18 -21.44 -4.15
C ARG A 71 -8.07 -22.41 -3.37
N ARG A 72 -8.71 -21.98 -2.27
CA ARG A 72 -9.67 -22.78 -1.50
C ARG A 72 -11.03 -22.95 -2.20
N ARG A 73 -11.39 -22.05 -3.13
CA ARG A 73 -12.63 -22.11 -3.91
C ARG A 73 -12.48 -22.86 -5.23
N ALA A 74 -11.27 -23.25 -5.62
CA ALA A 74 -11.09 -24.11 -6.79
C ALA A 74 -11.76 -25.47 -6.51
N PRO A 75 -12.72 -25.91 -7.33
CA PRO A 75 -13.30 -27.23 -7.18
C PRO A 75 -12.19 -28.26 -7.35
N ARG A 76 -12.14 -29.23 -6.44
CA ARG A 76 -11.30 -30.42 -6.54
C ARG A 76 -11.89 -31.31 -7.65
N ASN A 77 -11.77 -30.89 -8.91
CA ASN A 77 -11.99 -31.78 -10.04
C ASN A 77 -10.77 -32.71 -10.11
N GLY A 78 -10.84 -33.75 -9.30
CA GLY A 78 -9.90 -34.87 -9.23
C GLY A 78 -10.60 -36.10 -8.69
N GLY A 79 -11.88 -36.26 -9.07
CA GLY A 79 -12.61 -37.52 -9.01
C GLY A 79 -12.60 -38.14 -10.40
N GLU A 80 -11.50 -38.81 -10.72
CA GLU A 80 -11.41 -39.98 -11.60
C GLU A 80 -10.56 -40.91 -10.72
N ASP A 81 -11.06 -41.88 -9.95
CA ASP A 81 -12.05 -42.91 -10.27
C ASP A 81 -11.87 -43.46 -11.69
N ARG A 82 -10.73 -44.11 -11.93
CA ARG A 82 -10.62 -45.51 -12.38
C ARG A 82 -9.22 -45.85 -12.87
#